data_AF-A0A8H7VFK5-F1
#
_entry.id   AF-A0A8H7VFK5-F1
#
_cell.length_a   1.000
_cell.length_b   1.000
_cell.length_c   1.000
_cell.angle_alpha   90.00
_cell.angle_beta   90.00
_cell.angle_gamma   90.00
#
_symmetry.space_group_name_H-M   'P 1'
#
loop_
_entity.id
_entity.type
_entity.pdbx_description
1 polymer ?
#
loop_
_entity_poly.entity_id
_entity_poly.type
_entity_poly.pdbx_seq_one_letter_code
_entity_poly.pdbx_strand_id
1 'polypeptide(L)'
;MLNKTDFGLMIGTAVFSFEGIGMVLPVVQGMKDPKKFPLVMTIAMIICLIVFTLIGAIGYVAYGDITQASVVANIPRIPLSITVQVLYAIAMILTSPFMLVPPLEILTKYIFGNRSGANSLQIKWGKNFVRALVPIVCAAISFGVGSDNLSKFVSLIGSVACMPLCFIFPGLFHYKVTSNKSLRLVDICLVLWGTGMVIYTLYVNVNSWVHPASSSAIVISMTNCSA
;
A
#
# COMPACT_ATOMS: atom_id res chain seq x y z
N MET A 1 -13.75 10.49 20.54
CA MET A 1 -14.87 10.84 19.63
C MET A 1 -14.48 10.39 18.22
N LEU A 2 -15.34 9.69 17.48
CA LEU A 2 -14.98 9.10 16.18
C LEU A 2 -14.91 10.21 15.11
N ASN A 3 -13.74 10.47 14.54
CA ASN A 3 -13.57 11.52 13.55
C ASN A 3 -14.22 11.12 12.22
N LYS A 4 -15.37 11.72 11.89
CA LYS A 4 -16.16 11.35 10.70
C LYS A 4 -15.45 11.67 9.39
N THR A 5 -14.56 12.67 9.37
CA THR A 5 -13.78 13.05 8.19
C THR A 5 -12.62 12.11 7.89
N ASP A 6 -11.93 11.59 8.92
CA ASP A 6 -10.76 10.72 8.74
C ASP A 6 -11.11 9.23 8.70
N PHE A 7 -12.32 8.86 9.14
CA PHE A 7 -12.74 7.47 9.15
C PHE A 7 -12.74 6.85 7.74
N GLY A 8 -13.16 7.58 6.71
CA GLY A 8 -13.09 7.09 5.33
C GLY A 8 -11.64 6.96 4.83
N LEU A 9 -10.74 7.86 5.25
CA LEU A 9 -9.31 7.76 4.94
C LEU A 9 -8.69 6.51 5.56
N MET A 10 -9.06 6.19 6.81
CA MET A 10 -8.62 4.98 7.51
C MET A 10 -8.97 3.70 6.76
N ILE A 11 -10.19 3.59 6.20
CA ILE A 11 -10.62 2.40 5.46
C ILE A 11 -9.69 2.15 4.26
N GLY A 12 -9.39 3.17 3.45
CA GLY A 12 -8.47 3.05 2.31
C GLY A 12 -7.06 2.64 2.74
N THR A 13 -6.53 3.27 3.79
CA THR A 13 -5.19 2.96 4.33
C THR A 13 -5.11 1.55 4.92
N ALA A 14 -6.18 1.08 5.57
CA ALA A 14 -6.26 -0.28 6.10
C ALA A 14 -6.24 -1.32 4.98
N VAL A 15 -7.03 -1.12 3.92
CA VAL A 15 -7.02 -2.03 2.76
C VAL A 15 -5.66 -2.03 2.08
N PHE A 16 -5.04 -0.86 1.90
CA PHE A 16 -3.68 -0.76 1.36
C PHE A 16 -2.65 -1.52 2.21
N SER A 17 -2.80 -1.52 3.54
CA SER A 17 -1.86 -2.20 4.44
C SER A 17 -1.87 -3.73 4.28
N PHE A 18 -2.99 -4.31 3.82
CA PHE A 18 -3.12 -5.74 3.51
C PHE A 18 -2.87 -6.04 2.01
N GLU A 19 -2.41 -5.06 1.24
CA GLU A 19 -2.02 -5.28 -0.15
C GLU A 19 -0.72 -6.09 -0.22
N GLY A 20 -0.78 -7.23 -0.92
CA GLY A 20 0.38 -8.08 -1.17
C GLY A 20 0.16 -9.07 -2.31
N ILE A 21 -0.94 -8.93 -3.06
CA ILE A 21 -1.38 -9.92 -4.04
C ILE A 21 -0.38 -10.08 -5.19
N GLY A 22 0.35 -9.01 -5.54
CA GLY A 22 1.40 -9.03 -6.55
C GLY A 22 2.60 -9.94 -6.21
N MET A 23 2.82 -10.24 -4.93
CA MET A 23 3.91 -11.09 -4.47
C MET A 23 3.52 -12.57 -4.32
N VAL A 24 2.24 -12.89 -4.48
CA VAL A 24 1.73 -14.27 -4.31
C VAL A 24 2.41 -15.23 -5.28
N LEU A 25 2.55 -14.86 -6.56
CA LEU A 25 3.12 -15.75 -7.56
C LEU A 25 4.61 -16.05 -7.31
N PRO A 26 5.50 -15.05 -7.10
CA PRO A 26 6.88 -15.30 -6.70
C PRO A 26 7.01 -16.15 -5.43
N VAL A 27 6.15 -15.91 -4.42
CA VAL A 27 6.15 -16.70 -3.17
C VAL A 27 5.80 -18.15 -3.45
N VAL A 28 4.71 -18.42 -4.18
CA VAL A 28 4.29 -19.79 -4.53
C VAL A 28 5.38 -20.52 -5.32
N GLN A 29 6.04 -19.84 -6.25
CA GLN A 29 7.13 -20.42 -7.05
C GLN A 29 8.39 -20.71 -6.23
N GLY A 30 8.63 -19.96 -5.16
CA GLY A 30 9.73 -20.20 -4.22
C GLY A 30 9.44 -21.26 -3.15
N MET A 31 8.21 -21.75 -3.02
CA MET A 31 7.85 -22.75 -2.02
C MET A 31 8.30 -24.16 -2.41
N LYS A 32 8.90 -24.87 -1.46
CA LYS A 32 9.19 -26.32 -1.59
C LYS A 32 7.91 -27.13 -1.84
N ASP A 33 6.83 -26.81 -1.12
CA ASP A 33 5.51 -27.46 -1.23
C ASP A 33 4.40 -26.43 -1.54
N PRO A 34 4.09 -26.14 -2.81
CA PRO A 34 3.06 -25.15 -3.18
C PRO A 34 1.65 -25.46 -2.64
N LYS A 35 1.34 -26.73 -2.36
CA LYS A 35 0.03 -27.17 -1.83
C LYS A 35 -0.29 -26.58 -0.45
N LYS A 36 0.74 -26.21 0.33
CA LYS A 36 0.57 -25.63 1.68
C LYS A 36 0.36 -24.12 1.65
N PHE A 37 0.36 -23.50 0.46
CA PHE A 37 0.26 -22.04 0.31
C PHE A 37 -0.97 -21.42 1.01
N PRO A 38 -2.19 -21.98 0.92
CA PRO A 38 -3.36 -21.38 1.59
C PRO A 38 -3.21 -21.30 3.11
N LEU A 39 -2.59 -22.32 3.74
CA LEU A 39 -2.32 -22.34 5.17
C LEU A 39 -1.31 -21.25 5.55
N VAL A 40 -0.19 -21.15 4.80
CA VAL A 40 0.85 -20.14 5.03
C VAL A 40 0.27 -18.73 4.89
N MET A 41 -0.55 -18.49 3.87
CA MET A 41 -1.22 -17.21 3.67
C MET A 41 -2.17 -16.86 4.82
N THR A 42 -2.96 -17.83 5.31
CA THR A 42 -3.90 -17.60 6.41
C THR A 42 -3.15 -17.22 7.68
N ILE A 43 -2.08 -17.96 8.01
CA ILE A 43 -1.23 -17.67 9.18
C ILE A 43 -0.57 -16.29 9.02
N ALA A 44 -0.03 -15.97 7.85
CA ALA A 44 0.60 -14.68 7.59
C ALA A 44 -0.40 -13.52 7.78
N MET A 45 -1.63 -13.64 7.27
CA MET A 45 -2.66 -12.62 7.44
C MET A 45 -3.06 -12.41 8.90
N ILE A 46 -3.18 -13.49 9.69
CA ILE A 46 -3.46 -13.39 11.14
C ILE A 46 -2.31 -12.67 11.86
N ILE A 47 -1.05 -13.02 11.56
CA ILE A 47 0.11 -12.36 12.14
C ILE A 47 0.13 -10.87 11.79
N CYS A 48 -0.06 -10.52 10.51
CA CYS A 48 -0.12 -9.13 10.06
C CYS A 48 -1.23 -8.36 10.77
N LEU A 49 -2.42 -8.94 10.91
CA LEU A 49 -3.54 -8.30 11.62
C LEU A 49 -3.17 -7.97 13.07
N ILE A 50 -2.57 -8.92 13.80
CA ILE A 50 -2.15 -8.72 15.18
C ILE A 50 -1.08 -7.62 15.25
N VAL A 51 -0.03 -7.72 14.43
CA VAL A 51 1.09 -6.78 14.45
C VAL A 51 0.64 -5.36 14.08
N PHE A 52 -0.15 -5.20 13.01
CA PHE A 52 -0.65 -3.89 12.59
C PHE A 52 -1.58 -3.26 13.62
N THR A 53 -2.45 -4.06 14.25
CA THR A 53 -3.35 -3.55 15.29
C THR A 53 -2.57 -3.15 16.54
N LEU A 54 -1.60 -3.95 16.98
CA LEU A 54 -0.78 -3.65 18.16
C LEU A 54 0.08 -2.41 17.95
N ILE A 55 0.82 -2.34 16.83
CA ILE A 55 1.69 -1.18 16.54
C ILE A 55 0.84 0.08 16.35
N GLY A 56 -0.30 -0.02 15.65
CA GLY A 56 -1.22 1.11 15.47
C GLY A 56 -1.78 1.62 16.80
N ALA A 57 -2.20 0.70 17.69
CA ALA A 57 -2.71 1.06 19.01
C ALA A 57 -1.63 1.70 19.89
N ILE A 58 -0.43 1.13 19.95
CA ILE A 58 0.70 1.68 20.72
C ILE A 58 1.09 3.06 20.18
N GLY A 59 1.14 3.22 18.85
CA GLY A 59 1.44 4.51 18.22
C GLY A 59 0.43 5.60 18.61
N TYR A 60 -0.86 5.28 18.60
CA TYR A 60 -1.89 6.24 19.02
C TYR A 60 -1.83 6.54 20.52
N VAL A 61 -1.58 5.55 21.38
CA VAL A 61 -1.44 5.79 22.83
C VAL A 61 -0.21 6.64 23.15
N ALA A 62 0.89 6.49 22.40
CA ALA A 62 2.13 7.22 22.64
C ALA A 62 2.08 8.69 22.20
N TYR A 63 1.46 8.97 21.05
CA TYR A 63 1.48 10.31 20.43
C TYR A 63 0.12 11.02 20.45
N GLY A 64 -0.99 10.32 20.68
CA GLY A 64 -2.33 10.91 20.68
C GLY A 64 -2.65 11.67 19.40
N ASP A 65 -3.17 12.89 19.55
CA ASP A 65 -3.68 13.70 18.43
C ASP A 65 -2.58 14.39 17.60
N ILE A 66 -1.30 14.36 18.03
CA ILE A 66 -0.18 14.91 17.25
C ILE A 66 0.43 13.91 16.25
N THR A 67 -0.18 12.73 16.09
CA THR A 67 0.33 11.66 15.23
C THR A 67 0.36 12.06 13.76
N GLN A 68 1.56 12.29 13.21
CA GLN A 68 1.80 12.41 11.77
C GLN A 68 1.50 11.11 11.01
N ALA A 69 1.20 11.23 9.71
CA ALA A 69 0.91 10.10 8.81
C ALA A 69 2.01 9.02 8.82
N SER A 70 3.26 9.42 9.04
CA SER A 70 4.37 8.51 9.34
C SER A 70 4.69 8.56 10.83
N VAL A 71 4.50 7.45 11.54
CA VAL A 71 4.84 7.34 12.96
C VAL A 71 6.31 7.62 13.23
N VAL A 72 7.18 7.28 12.27
CA VAL A 72 8.63 7.52 12.35
C VAL A 72 8.95 9.01 12.42
N ALA A 73 8.12 9.87 11.81
CA ALA A 73 8.29 11.32 11.85
C ALA A 73 7.94 11.93 13.23
N ASN A 74 7.17 11.22 14.07
CA ASN A 74 6.83 11.67 15.42
C ASN A 74 7.93 11.40 16.45
N ILE A 75 8.91 10.55 16.12
CA ILE A 75 9.94 10.13 17.07
C ILE A 75 10.86 11.32 17.40
N PRO A 76 11.12 11.63 18.70
CA PRO A 76 12.00 12.72 19.09
C PRO A 76 13.43 12.50 18.60
N ARG A 77 14.11 13.59 18.21
CA ARG A 77 15.45 13.57 17.62
C ARG A 77 16.55 13.41 18.69
N ILE A 78 16.61 12.23 19.29
CA ILE A 78 17.72 11.79 20.14
C ILE A 78 18.65 10.84 19.35
N PRO A 79 19.93 10.67 19.74
CA PRO A 79 20.90 9.87 18.98
C PRO A 79 20.43 8.44 18.65
N LEU A 80 19.71 7.80 19.57
CA LEU A 80 19.15 6.46 19.38
C LEU A 80 18.01 6.47 18.35
N SER A 81 17.10 7.44 18.43
CA SER A 81 16.01 7.60 17.47
C SER A 81 16.49 7.92 16.06
N ILE A 82 17.53 8.75 15.94
CA ILE A 82 18.15 9.06 14.63
C ILE A 82 18.72 7.78 14.02
N THR A 83 19.37 6.93 14.83
CA THR A 83 19.87 5.62 14.38
C THR A 83 18.74 4.75 13.84
N VAL A 84 17.61 4.67 14.54
CA VAL A 84 16.42 3.92 14.09
C VAL A 84 15.83 4.50 12.81
N GLN A 85 15.73 5.83 12.68
CA GLN A 85 15.23 6.50 11.48
C GLN A 85 16.13 6.23 10.26
N VAL A 86 17.45 6.29 10.44
CA VAL A 86 18.42 5.97 9.37
C VAL A 86 18.32 4.50 8.97
N LEU A 87 18.24 3.58 9.95
CA LEU A 87 18.09 2.16 9.66
C LEU A 87 16.78 1.85 8.92
N TYR A 88 15.69 2.51 9.32
CA TYR A 88 14.40 2.43 8.63
C TYR A 88 14.49 2.96 7.19
N ALA A 89 15.15 4.10 6.96
CA ALA A 89 15.35 4.64 5.62
C ALA A 89 16.16 3.68 4.74
N ILE A 90 17.24 3.08 5.27
CA ILE A 90 18.02 2.04 4.56
C ILE A 90 17.14 0.83 4.24
N ALA A 91 16.34 0.35 5.19
CA ALA A 91 15.44 -0.78 4.98
C ALA A 91 14.40 -0.48 3.87
N MET A 92 13.85 0.73 3.81
CA MET A 92 12.92 1.16 2.76
C MET A 92 13.59 1.23 1.38
N ILE A 93 14.81 1.74 1.29
CA ILE A 93 15.59 1.78 0.05
C ILE A 93 15.87 0.37 -0.46
N LEU A 94 16.25 -0.56 0.43
CA LEU A 94 16.51 -1.96 0.08
C LEU A 94 15.24 -2.74 -0.29
N THR A 95 14.09 -2.38 0.28
CA THR A 95 12.79 -3.02 0.00
C THR A 95 12.18 -2.54 -1.32
N SER A 96 12.41 -1.27 -1.69
CA SER A 96 11.88 -0.66 -2.91
C SER A 96 12.13 -1.47 -4.20
N PRO A 97 13.36 -1.97 -4.50
CA PRO A 97 13.60 -2.77 -5.69
C PRO A 97 12.84 -4.10 -5.64
N PHE A 98 12.76 -4.75 -4.47
CA PHE A 98 12.07 -6.03 -4.30
C PHE A 98 10.58 -5.92 -4.64
N MET A 99 9.90 -4.86 -4.17
CA MET A 99 8.49 -4.61 -4.47
C MET A 99 8.22 -4.24 -5.94
N LEU A 100 9.21 -3.68 -6.63
CA LEU A 100 9.09 -3.27 -8.04
C LEU A 100 9.32 -4.40 -9.05
N VAL A 101 9.93 -5.52 -8.66
CA VAL A 101 10.23 -6.63 -9.58
C VAL A 101 8.97 -7.16 -10.30
N PRO A 102 7.89 -7.59 -9.61
CA PRO A 102 6.73 -8.14 -10.30
C PRO A 102 6.03 -7.12 -11.22
N PRO A 103 5.77 -5.87 -10.79
CA PRO A 103 5.21 -4.86 -11.69
C PRO A 103 6.08 -4.59 -12.92
N LEU A 104 7.41 -4.52 -12.75
CA LEU A 104 8.34 -4.30 -13.86
C LEU A 104 8.36 -5.46 -14.84
N GLU A 105 8.28 -6.71 -14.36
CA GLU A 105 8.20 -7.90 -15.22
C GLU A 105 6.90 -7.90 -16.04
N ILE A 106 5.76 -7.64 -15.39
CA ILE A 106 4.45 -7.56 -16.04
C ILE A 106 4.45 -6.44 -17.10
N LEU A 107 4.91 -5.24 -16.73
CA LEU A 107 4.96 -4.08 -17.63
C LEU A 107 5.89 -4.33 -18.82
N THR A 108 7.08 -4.87 -18.57
CA THR A 108 8.06 -5.17 -19.61
C THR A 108 7.51 -6.22 -20.58
N LYS A 109 6.84 -7.26 -20.06
CA LYS A 109 6.21 -8.30 -20.88
C LYS A 109 5.04 -7.76 -21.68
N TYR A 110 4.28 -6.81 -21.14
CA TYR A 110 3.19 -6.15 -21.86
C TYR A 110 3.70 -5.29 -23.03
N ILE A 111 4.76 -4.49 -22.80
CA ILE A 111 5.30 -3.56 -23.82
C ILE A 111 6.12 -4.29 -24.89
N PHE A 112 7.01 -5.21 -24.48
CA PHE A 112 7.98 -5.85 -25.38
C PHE A 112 7.61 -7.30 -25.76
N GLY A 113 6.52 -7.83 -25.20
CA GLY A 113 6.10 -9.21 -25.40
C GLY A 113 7.10 -10.24 -24.85
N ASN A 114 6.99 -11.47 -25.34
CA ASN A 114 7.94 -12.56 -25.07
C ASN A 114 9.25 -12.44 -25.88
N ARG A 115 9.53 -11.29 -26.50
CA ARG A 115 10.75 -11.11 -27.31
C ARG A 115 11.97 -11.12 -26.40
N SER A 116 12.76 -12.20 -26.51
CA SER A 116 14.07 -12.30 -25.86
C SER A 116 14.97 -11.22 -26.46
N GLY A 117 15.57 -10.40 -25.61
CA GLY A 117 16.45 -9.29 -26.03
C GLY A 117 17.80 -9.76 -26.58
N ALA A 118 17.94 -11.03 -26.98
CA ALA A 118 19.19 -11.63 -27.39
C ALA A 118 19.79 -10.95 -28.65
N ASN A 119 18.95 -10.60 -29.64
CA ASN A 119 19.43 -10.15 -30.96
C ASN A 119 19.24 -8.65 -31.27
N SER A 120 18.71 -7.82 -30.37
CA SER A 120 18.57 -6.37 -30.66
C SER A 120 18.92 -5.49 -29.48
N LEU A 121 19.88 -4.60 -29.72
CA LEU A 121 20.33 -3.59 -28.77
C LEU A 121 19.18 -2.67 -28.35
N GLN A 122 18.30 -2.29 -29.30
CA GLN A 122 17.13 -1.44 -29.05
C GLN A 122 16.16 -2.05 -28.03
N ILE A 123 15.93 -3.36 -28.05
CA ILE A 123 15.05 -4.03 -27.07
C ILE A 123 15.73 -4.07 -25.68
N LYS A 124 17.05 -4.29 -25.60
CA LYS A 124 17.77 -4.27 -24.31
C LYS A 124 17.71 -2.88 -23.65
N TRP A 125 18.01 -1.83 -24.42
CA TRP A 125 17.94 -0.45 -23.93
C TRP A 125 16.51 -0.01 -23.63
N GLY A 126 15.53 -0.44 -24.44
CA GLY A 126 14.11 -0.20 -24.15
C GLY A 126 13.66 -0.82 -22.83
N LYS A 127 14.05 -2.06 -22.53
CA LYS A 127 13.76 -2.71 -21.24
C LYS A 127 14.43 -1.98 -20.07
N ASN A 128 15.70 -1.57 -20.22
CA ASN A 128 16.39 -0.81 -19.20
C ASN A 128 15.77 0.56 -18.96
N PHE A 129 15.33 1.23 -20.04
CA PHE A 129 14.64 2.51 -19.97
C PHE A 129 13.33 2.40 -19.18
N VAL A 130 12.48 1.41 -19.47
CA VAL A 130 11.24 1.21 -18.70
C VAL A 130 11.54 0.92 -17.22
N ARG A 131 12.57 0.12 -16.93
CA ARG A 131 12.99 -0.18 -15.56
C ARG A 131 13.53 1.03 -14.80
N ALA A 132 14.18 1.98 -15.49
CA ALA A 132 14.63 3.24 -14.88
C ALA A 132 13.49 4.27 -14.77
N LEU A 133 12.59 4.32 -15.75
CA LEU A 133 11.50 5.28 -15.82
C LEU A 133 10.50 5.09 -14.67
N VAL A 134 10.13 3.85 -14.35
CA VAL A 134 9.13 3.57 -13.31
C VAL A 134 9.54 4.14 -11.93
N PRO A 135 10.74 3.85 -11.39
CA PRO A 135 11.21 4.49 -10.15
C PRO A 135 11.28 6.02 -10.23
N ILE A 136 11.67 6.59 -11.38
CA ILE A 136 11.76 8.04 -11.56
C ILE A 136 10.37 8.69 -11.45
N VAL A 137 9.36 8.09 -12.08
CA VAL A 137 7.97 8.55 -11.98
C VAL A 137 7.47 8.42 -10.54
N CYS A 138 7.75 7.31 -9.85
CA CYS A 138 7.42 7.16 -8.44
C CYS A 138 8.10 8.23 -7.55
N ALA A 139 9.36 8.56 -7.83
CA ALA A 139 10.09 9.61 -7.12
C ALA A 139 9.49 11.01 -7.38
N ALA A 140 9.10 11.29 -8.63
CA ALA A 140 8.45 12.55 -8.99
C ALA A 140 7.08 12.71 -8.28
N ILE A 141 6.28 11.64 -8.22
CA ILE A 141 5.01 11.63 -7.48
C ILE A 141 5.26 11.82 -5.98
N SER A 142 6.25 11.12 -5.41
CA SER A 142 6.63 11.26 -4.00
C SER A 142 7.01 12.71 -3.66
N PHE A 143 7.80 13.35 -4.52
CA PHE A 143 8.16 14.76 -4.37
C PHE A 143 6.95 15.69 -4.46
N GLY A 144 5.99 15.41 -5.36
CA GLY A 144 4.79 16.22 -5.55
C GLY A 144 3.74 16.08 -4.43
N VAL A 145 3.58 14.89 -3.85
CA VAL A 145 2.61 14.65 -2.76
C VAL A 145 3.11 15.21 -1.42
N GLY A 146 4.42 15.08 -1.16
CA GLY A 146 5.03 15.48 0.10
C GLY A 146 4.63 14.61 1.30
N SER A 147 5.27 14.83 2.45
CA SER A 147 4.99 14.10 3.69
C SER A 147 3.60 14.38 4.25
N ASP A 148 3.11 15.60 4.07
CA ASP A 148 1.93 16.11 4.79
C ASP A 148 0.62 15.54 4.24
N ASN A 149 0.62 15.12 2.97
CA ASN A 149 -0.54 14.49 2.32
C ASN A 149 -0.37 12.97 2.15
N LEU A 150 0.63 12.36 2.80
CA LEU A 150 0.92 10.93 2.66
C LEU A 150 -0.29 10.05 3.02
N SER A 151 -1.01 10.37 4.11
CA SER A 151 -2.20 9.63 4.54
C SER A 151 -3.32 9.67 3.49
N LYS A 152 -3.56 10.83 2.88
CA LYS A 152 -4.54 11.01 1.81
C LYS A 152 -4.14 10.26 0.53
N PHE A 153 -2.85 10.27 0.19
CA PHE A 153 -2.32 9.56 -0.97
C PHE A 153 -2.40 8.05 -0.82
N VAL A 154 -1.98 7.52 0.34
CA VAL A 154 -2.08 6.09 0.66
C VAL A 154 -3.53 5.63 0.64
N SER A 155 -4.45 6.40 1.22
CA SER A 155 -5.88 6.08 1.18
C SER A 155 -6.45 6.11 -0.23
N LEU A 156 -6.03 7.07 -1.06
CA LEU A 156 -6.41 7.15 -2.47
C LEU A 156 -5.99 5.89 -3.24
N ILE A 157 -4.71 5.49 -3.12
CA ILE A 157 -4.22 4.26 -3.78
C ILE A 157 -4.99 3.03 -3.29
N GLY A 158 -5.20 2.91 -1.97
CA GLY A 158 -5.95 1.81 -1.39
C GLY A 158 -7.38 1.71 -1.94
N SER A 159 -8.07 2.84 -2.06
CA SER A 159 -9.44 2.89 -2.59
C SER A 159 -9.55 2.63 -4.10
N VAL A 160 -8.63 3.17 -4.90
CA VAL A 160 -8.72 3.13 -6.36
C VAL A 160 -8.11 1.85 -6.94
N ALA A 161 -7.01 1.38 -6.38
CA ALA A 161 -6.27 0.23 -6.90
C ALA A 161 -6.54 -1.05 -6.08
N CYS A 162 -6.30 -1.01 -4.76
CA CYS A 162 -6.34 -2.22 -3.94
C CYS A 162 -7.76 -2.75 -3.71
N MET A 163 -8.74 -1.89 -3.44
CA MET A 163 -10.12 -2.33 -3.19
C MET A 163 -10.75 -3.11 -4.37
N PRO A 164 -10.64 -2.67 -5.64
CA PRO A 164 -11.07 -3.50 -6.76
C PRO A 164 -10.32 -4.83 -6.83
N LEU A 165 -9.00 -4.84 -6.60
CA LEU A 165 -8.15 -6.05 -6.64
C LEU A 165 -8.50 -7.05 -5.55
N CYS A 166 -8.91 -6.60 -4.36
CA CYS A 166 -9.28 -7.49 -3.26
C CYS A 166 -10.73 -7.97 -3.32
N PHE A 167 -11.67 -7.13 -3.76
CA PHE A 167 -13.10 -7.45 -3.69
C PHE A 167 -13.70 -7.72 -5.07
N ILE A 168 -13.55 -6.81 -6.02
CA ILE A 168 -14.26 -6.89 -7.31
C ILE A 168 -13.67 -8.00 -8.19
N PHE A 169 -12.35 -8.01 -8.40
CA PHE A 169 -11.71 -8.98 -9.30
C PHE A 169 -11.85 -10.44 -8.84
N PRO A 170 -11.64 -10.79 -7.56
CA PRO A 170 -11.83 -12.17 -7.10
C PRO A 170 -13.28 -12.64 -7.25
N GLY A 171 -14.25 -11.78 -6.93
CA GLY A 171 -15.68 -12.07 -7.13
C GLY A 171 -16.02 -12.30 -8.60
N LEU A 172 -15.52 -11.48 -9.52
CA LEU A 172 -15.74 -11.65 -10.96
C LEU A 172 -15.11 -12.95 -11.51
N PHE A 173 -13.90 -13.28 -11.08
CA PHE A 173 -13.23 -14.50 -11.51
C PHE A 173 -13.93 -15.75 -10.98
N HIS A 174 -14.29 -15.75 -9.70
CA HIS A 174 -14.99 -16.89 -9.10
C HIS A 174 -16.40 -17.06 -9.68
N TYR A 175 -17.14 -15.96 -9.90
CA TYR A 175 -18.46 -16.00 -10.55
C TYR A 175 -18.43 -16.67 -11.93
N LYS A 176 -17.37 -16.42 -12.72
CA LYS A 176 -17.20 -17.01 -14.05
C LYS A 176 -16.85 -18.50 -14.02
N VAL A 177 -16.17 -18.96 -12.97
CA VAL A 177 -15.68 -20.34 -12.85
C VAL A 177 -16.69 -21.24 -12.12
N THR A 178 -17.46 -20.71 -11.18
CA THR A 178 -18.36 -21.49 -10.32
C THR A 178 -19.70 -21.80 -11.02
N SER A 179 -20.19 -23.04 -10.87
CA SER A 179 -21.51 -23.48 -11.37
C SER A 179 -22.62 -23.44 -10.31
N ASN A 180 -22.26 -23.29 -9.03
CA ASN A 180 -23.20 -23.26 -7.90
C ASN A 180 -23.90 -21.91 -7.76
N LYS A 181 -25.24 -21.91 -7.79
CA LYS A 181 -26.06 -20.68 -7.70
C LYS A 181 -25.87 -19.92 -6.39
N SER A 182 -25.73 -20.61 -5.26
CA SER A 182 -25.54 -19.97 -3.94
C SER A 182 -24.19 -19.26 -3.84
N LEU A 183 -23.13 -19.86 -4.38
CA LEU A 183 -21.80 -19.23 -4.41
C LEU A 183 -21.77 -18.03 -5.36
N ARG A 184 -22.45 -18.12 -6.50
CA ARG A 184 -22.62 -16.96 -7.40
C ARG A 184 -23.31 -15.78 -6.74
N LEU A 185 -24.29 -16.03 -5.86
CA LEU A 185 -24.93 -14.96 -5.10
C LEU A 185 -23.95 -14.28 -4.15
N VAL A 186 -23.11 -15.06 -3.46
CA VAL A 186 -22.05 -14.52 -2.59
C VAL A 186 -21.07 -13.67 -3.41
N ASP A 187 -20.66 -14.13 -4.58
CA ASP A 187 -19.76 -13.39 -5.47
C ASP A 187 -20.38 -12.06 -5.93
N ILE A 188 -21.66 -12.06 -6.32
CA ILE A 188 -22.39 -10.83 -6.70
C ILE A 188 -22.48 -9.87 -5.51
N CYS A 189 -22.83 -10.36 -4.32
CA CYS A 189 -22.87 -9.53 -3.11
C CYS A 189 -21.49 -8.92 -2.80
N LEU A 190 -20.42 -9.68 -2.98
CA LEU A 190 -19.04 -9.23 -2.73
C LEU A 190 -18.62 -8.17 -3.75
N VAL A 191 -18.97 -8.32 -5.03
CA VAL A 191 -18.74 -7.31 -6.07
C VAL A 191 -19.52 -6.03 -5.78
N LEU A 192 -20.82 -6.12 -5.47
CA LEU A 192 -21.65 -4.95 -5.14
C LEU A 192 -21.12 -4.22 -3.91
N TRP A 193 -20.74 -4.96 -2.87
CA TRP A 193 -20.12 -4.41 -1.67
C TRP A 193 -18.80 -3.70 -1.99
N GLY A 194 -17.92 -4.34 -2.76
CA GLY A 194 -16.65 -3.77 -3.20
C GLY A 194 -16.85 -2.48 -3.99
N THR A 195 -17.77 -2.46 -4.94
CA THR A 195 -18.11 -1.25 -5.72
C THR A 195 -18.65 -0.13 -4.82
N GLY A 196 -19.52 -0.45 -3.86
CA GLY A 196 -20.01 0.52 -2.87
C GLY A 196 -18.89 1.13 -2.04
N MET A 197 -17.95 0.31 -1.54
CA MET A 197 -16.80 0.80 -0.78
C MET A 197 -15.87 1.67 -1.61
N VAL A 198 -15.61 1.31 -2.87
CA VAL A 198 -14.79 2.12 -3.79
C VAL A 198 -15.44 3.49 -4.01
N ILE A 199 -16.74 3.55 -4.31
CA ILE A 199 -17.44 4.82 -4.52
C ILE A 199 -17.40 5.69 -3.26
N TYR A 200 -17.70 5.10 -2.09
CA TYR A 200 -17.69 5.82 -0.82
C TYR A 200 -16.31 6.38 -0.48
N THR A 201 -15.27 5.55 -0.56
CA THR A 201 -13.91 5.98 -0.21
C THR A 201 -13.29 6.91 -1.24
N LEU A 202 -13.62 6.76 -2.53
CA LEU A 202 -13.26 7.72 -3.56
C LEU A 202 -13.88 9.09 -3.29
N TYR A 203 -15.17 9.13 -2.92
CA TYR A 203 -15.84 10.38 -2.54
C TYR A 203 -15.15 11.06 -1.35
N VAL A 204 -14.84 10.30 -0.29
CA VAL A 204 -14.12 10.83 0.88
C VAL A 204 -12.74 11.33 0.48
N ASN A 205 -11.99 10.56 -0.31
CA ASN A 205 -10.66 10.95 -0.77
C ASN A 205 -10.74 12.26 -1.56
N VAL A 206 -11.57 12.35 -2.60
CA VAL A 206 -11.73 13.59 -3.39
C VAL A 206 -12.09 14.78 -2.51
N ASN A 207 -13.03 14.59 -1.57
CA ASN A 207 -13.41 15.64 -0.63
C ASN A 207 -12.25 16.09 0.27
N SER A 208 -11.41 15.17 0.75
CA SER A 208 -10.22 15.47 1.56
C SER A 208 -9.09 16.18 0.79
N TRP A 209 -9.06 16.06 -0.54
CA TRP A 209 -8.14 16.79 -1.41
C TRP A 209 -8.66 18.18 -1.77
N VAL A 210 -9.97 18.35 -1.97
CA VAL A 210 -10.61 19.64 -2.28
C VAL A 210 -10.74 20.53 -1.03
N HIS A 211 -11.06 19.93 0.11
CA HIS A 211 -11.14 20.60 1.41
C HIS A 211 -10.07 20.03 2.34
N PRO A 212 -8.80 20.43 2.19
CA PRO A 212 -7.77 20.04 3.14
C PRO A 212 -8.11 20.63 4.50
N ALA A 213 -8.42 19.76 5.48
CA ALA A 213 -8.48 20.16 6.87
C ALA A 213 -7.13 20.82 7.21
N SER A 214 -7.17 22.03 7.76
CA SER A 214 -5.99 22.77 8.19
C SER A 214 -5.30 21.98 9.31
N SER A 215 -4.29 21.19 8.96
CA SER A 215 -3.39 20.59 9.95
C SER A 215 -2.68 21.72 10.66
N SER A 216 -3.06 21.96 11.92
CA SER A 216 -2.35 22.82 12.85
C SER A 216 -0.95 22.25 13.02
N ALA A 217 -0.01 22.71 12.21
CA ALA A 217 1.41 22.43 12.40
C ALA A 217 1.85 23.13 13.69
N ILE A 218 1.63 22.50 14.84
CA ILE A 218 2.36 22.84 16.05
C ILE A 218 3.75 22.28 15.84
N VAL A 219 4.58 23.09 15.18
CA VAL A 219 6.03 22.96 15.23
C VAL A 219 6.39 23.02 16.71
N ILE A 220 6.74 21.88 17.30
CA ILE A 220 7.35 21.83 18.63
C ILE A 220 8.67 22.59 18.51
N SER A 221 8.62 23.87 18.84
CA SER A 221 9.79 24.71 19.07
C SER A 221 10.55 24.10 20.24
N MET A 222 11.63 23.37 19.93
CA MET A 222 12.59 22.86 20.90
C MET A 222 13.37 24.01 21.54
N THR A 223 12.73 24.78 22.43
CA THR A 223 13.42 25.83 23.22
C THR A 223 13.25 25.72 24.73
N ASN A 224 12.42 24.80 25.26
CA ASN A 224 12.17 24.74 26.72
C ASN A 224 12.40 23.36 27.37
N CYS A 225 13.52 22.70 27.05
CA CYS A 225 14.05 21.63 27.91
C CYS A 225 15.53 21.93 28.25
N SER A 226 15.71 22.98 29.05
CA SER A 226 16.88 23.17 29.90
C SER A 226 16.38 23.33 31.33
N ALA A 227 16.38 22.22 32.07
CA ALA A 227 16.51 22.13 33.53
C ALA A 227 16.79 20.67 33.89
#